data_AF-A0A9D6TZ51-F1
#
_entry.id   AF-A0A9D6TZ51-F1
#
_cell.length_a   1.000
_cell.length_b   1.000
_cell.length_c   1.000
_cell.angle_alpha   90.00
_cell.angle_beta   90.00
_cell.angle_gamma   90.00
#
_symmetry.space_group_name_H-M   'P 1'
#
loop_
_entity.id
_entity.type
_entity.pdbx_description
1 polymer ?
#
loop_
_entity_poly.entity_id
_entity_poly.type
_entity_poly.pdbx_seq_one_letter_code
_entity_poly.pdbx_strand_id
1 'polypeptide(L)'
;MRAGPRARGHHEVGAELIASRVPPRVAWCVRMHADAKRYLCATEPGYFGRLSAASRHTLRLQGGVMPACEIARLAGHPWLSDALALRRWDDRAKIPGKATSSLTDWEPLIRRFFP
;
A
#
# COMPACT_ATOMS: atom_id res chain seq x y z
N MET A 1 32.08 9.13 1.20
CA MET A 1 30.96 9.64 2.02
C MET A 1 29.93 8.52 2.13
N ARG A 2 29.79 7.87 3.30
CA ARG A 2 28.87 6.74 3.51
C ARG A 2 27.43 7.26 3.58
N ALA A 3 26.55 6.76 2.71
CA ALA A 3 25.13 7.10 2.72
C ALA A 3 24.49 6.64 4.05
N GLY A 4 23.79 7.56 4.72
CA GLY A 4 23.01 7.31 5.93
C GLY A 4 21.79 6.40 5.69
N PRO A 5 21.07 6.00 6.76
CA PRO A 5 20.05 4.96 6.72
C PRO A 5 18.90 5.36 5.80
N ARG A 6 18.38 4.38 5.04
CA ARG A 6 17.27 4.51 4.07
C ARG A 6 16.19 5.45 4.60
N ALA A 7 15.89 6.53 3.86
CA ALA A 7 14.77 7.40 4.18
C ALA A 7 13.47 6.57 4.31
N ARG A 8 12.67 6.84 5.36
CA ARG A 8 11.38 6.14 5.55
C ARG A 8 10.46 6.45 4.37
N GLY A 9 9.80 5.44 3.83
CA GLY A 9 8.83 5.63 2.76
C GLY A 9 7.54 6.28 3.27
N HIS A 10 6.71 6.77 2.33
CA HIS A 10 5.42 7.38 2.67
C HIS A 10 4.45 6.38 3.32
N HIS A 11 4.65 5.08 3.09
CA HIS A 11 3.82 4.01 3.64
C HIS A 11 4.08 3.81 5.13
N GLU A 12 5.34 3.82 5.59
CA GLU A 12 5.65 3.75 7.02
C GLU A 12 5.25 5.02 7.74
N VAL A 13 5.59 6.19 7.18
CA VAL A 13 5.24 7.49 7.77
C VAL A 13 3.73 7.64 7.88
N GLY A 14 2.98 7.35 6.82
CA GLY A 14 1.52 7.43 6.82
C GLY A 14 0.89 6.48 7.85
N ALA A 15 1.40 5.26 7.97
CA ALA A 15 0.93 4.31 8.97
C ALA A 15 1.20 4.78 10.40
N GLU A 16 2.39 5.35 10.66
CA GLU A 16 2.78 5.88 11.98
C GLU A 16 1.89 7.05 12.40
N LEU A 17 1.57 7.95 11.47
CA LEU A 17 0.71 9.11 11.72
C LEU A 17 -0.71 8.72 12.17
N ILE A 18 -1.25 7.62 11.65
CA ILE A 18 -2.63 7.20 11.92
C ILE A 18 -2.75 6.12 12.98
N ALA A 19 -1.66 5.44 13.34
CA ALA A 19 -1.67 4.20 14.14
C ALA A 19 -2.38 4.32 15.50
N SER A 20 -2.29 5.48 16.16
CA SER A 20 -2.94 5.71 17.47
C SER A 20 -4.43 6.03 17.37
N ARG A 21 -4.95 6.23 16.16
CA ARG A 21 -6.30 6.75 15.91
C ARG A 21 -7.22 5.77 15.20
N VAL A 22 -6.66 4.86 14.41
CA VAL A 22 -7.43 3.90 13.61
C VAL A 22 -7.24 2.47 14.13
N PRO A 23 -8.13 1.52 13.79
CA PRO A 23 -7.91 0.12 14.10
C PRO A 23 -6.56 -0.36 13.56
N PRO A 24 -5.81 -1.23 14.27
CA PRO A 24 -4.48 -1.69 13.85
C PRO A 24 -4.45 -2.25 12.42
N ARG A 25 -5.53 -2.91 12.00
CA ARG A 25 -5.73 -3.40 10.63
C ARG A 25 -5.57 -2.31 9.57
N VAL A 26 -6.11 -1.12 9.80
CA VAL A 26 -6.07 0.00 8.85
C VAL A 26 -4.66 0.55 8.73
N ALA A 27 -4.00 0.85 9.86
CA ALA A 27 -2.62 1.32 9.88
C ALA A 27 -1.66 0.29 9.24
N TRP A 28 -1.89 -1.00 9.48
CA TRP A 28 -1.13 -2.06 8.86
C TRP A 28 -1.33 -2.12 7.33
N CYS A 29 -2.56 -2.00 6.83
CA CYS A 29 -2.81 -1.95 5.39
C CYS A 29 -2.12 -0.76 4.73
N VAL A 30 -2.13 0.42 5.37
CA VAL A 30 -1.40 1.61 4.90
C VAL A 30 0.10 1.34 4.89
N ARG A 31 0.65 0.71 5.93
CA ARG A 31 2.08 0.33 5.95
C ARG A 31 2.41 -0.62 4.81
N MET A 32 1.56 -1.62 4.58
CA MET A 32 1.89 -2.74 3.69
C MET A 32 1.53 -2.51 2.24
N HIS A 33 0.88 -1.41 1.84
CA HIS A 33 0.44 -1.24 0.45
C HIS A 33 1.59 -1.22 -0.57
N ALA A 34 2.81 -0.82 -0.19
CA ALA A 34 3.99 -0.90 -1.04
C ALA A 34 4.48 -2.36 -1.21
N ASP A 35 4.59 -3.09 -0.09
CA ASP A 35 4.93 -4.52 -0.11
C ASP A 35 3.86 -5.39 -0.78
N ALA A 36 2.58 -5.03 -0.66
CA ALA A 36 1.49 -5.68 -1.36
C ALA A 36 1.68 -5.59 -2.89
N LYS A 37 2.21 -4.47 -3.41
CA LYS A 37 2.59 -4.37 -4.83
C LYS A 37 3.67 -5.38 -5.21
N ARG A 38 4.73 -5.47 -4.39
CA ARG A 38 5.86 -6.39 -4.59
C ARG A 38 5.40 -7.85 -4.54
N TYR A 39 4.52 -8.17 -3.58
CA TYR A 39 3.89 -9.47 -3.42
C TYR A 39 3.06 -9.84 -4.65
N LEU A 40 2.14 -8.97 -5.09
CA LEU A 40 1.28 -9.25 -6.25
C LEU A 40 2.08 -9.43 -7.54
N CYS A 41 3.16 -8.67 -7.74
CA CYS A 41 4.06 -8.89 -8.87
C CYS A 41 4.78 -10.24 -8.83
N ALA A 42 4.97 -10.81 -7.63
CA ALA A 42 5.65 -12.08 -7.46
C ALA A 42 4.69 -13.28 -7.55
N THR A 43 3.46 -13.13 -7.06
CA THR A 43 2.52 -14.26 -6.86
C THR A 43 1.39 -14.31 -7.88
N GLU A 44 1.09 -13.22 -8.59
CA GLU A 44 0.00 -13.16 -9.56
C GLU A 44 0.54 -12.93 -10.98
N PRO A 45 0.54 -13.97 -11.84
CA PRO A 45 1.00 -13.84 -13.23
C PRO A 45 0.31 -12.68 -13.96
N GLY A 46 1.11 -11.88 -14.68
CA GLY A 46 0.63 -10.72 -15.42
C GLY A 46 0.34 -9.47 -14.59
N TYR A 47 0.44 -9.50 -13.25
CA TYR A 47 0.19 -8.31 -12.42
C TYR A 47 1.14 -7.16 -12.73
N PHE A 48 2.43 -7.46 -12.94
CA PHE A 48 3.44 -6.46 -13.29
C PHE A 48 3.07 -5.66 -14.55
N GLY A 49 2.46 -6.31 -15.55
CA GLY A 49 2.03 -5.66 -16.79
C GLY A 49 0.90 -4.65 -16.60
N ARG A 50 0.11 -4.77 -15.53
CA ARG A 50 -1.00 -3.86 -15.22
C ARG A 50 -0.58 -2.62 -14.43
N LEU A 51 0.66 -2.59 -13.93
CA LEU A 51 1.18 -1.43 -13.22
C LEU A 51 1.35 -0.24 -14.18
N SER A 52 0.98 0.95 -13.73
CA SER A 52 1.33 2.20 -14.43
C SER A 52 2.85 2.40 -14.51
N ALA A 53 3.33 3.26 -15.43
CA ALA A 53 4.75 3.58 -15.56
C ALA A 53 5.37 4.07 -14.24
N ALA A 54 4.68 4.95 -13.52
CA ALA A 54 5.10 5.44 -12.21
C ALA A 54 5.18 4.32 -11.16
N SER A 55 4.21 3.39 -11.16
CA SER A 55 4.20 2.24 -10.23
C SER A 55 5.33 1.26 -10.51
N ARG A 56 5.70 1.03 -11.78
CA ARG A 56 6.86 0.23 -12.16
C ARG A 56 8.18 0.90 -11.77
N HIS A 57 8.27 2.22 -11.92
CA HIS A 57 9.44 2.97 -11.49
C HIS A 57 9.64 2.84 -9.97
N THR A 58 8.61 3.15 -9.19
CA THR A 58 8.67 3.06 -7.72
C THR A 58 8.83 1.63 -7.21
N LEU A 59 8.36 0.61 -7.94
CA LEU A 59 8.60 -0.79 -7.59
C LEU A 59 10.10 -1.10 -7.53
N ARG A 60 10.88 -0.60 -8.50
CA ARG A 60 12.34 -0.78 -8.51
C ARG A 60 13.01 -0.11 -7.31
N LEU A 61 12.58 1.11 -6.97
CA LEU A 61 13.08 1.83 -5.79
C LEU A 61 12.73 1.15 -4.47
N GLN A 62 11.62 0.40 -4.43
CA GLN A 62 11.12 -0.33 -3.27
C GLN A 62 11.72 -1.75 -3.14
N GLY A 63 12.77 -2.08 -3.89
CA GLY A 63 13.44 -3.38 -3.81
C GLY A 63 12.89 -4.44 -4.78
N GLY A 64 12.06 -4.05 -5.76
CA GLY A 64 11.61 -4.92 -6.83
C GLY A 64 10.60 -5.99 -6.39
N VAL A 65 10.47 -7.03 -7.22
CA VAL A 65 9.59 -8.18 -6.96
C VAL A 65 10.00 -8.85 -5.65
N MET A 66 9.01 -9.25 -4.85
CA MET A 66 9.25 -9.82 -3.52
C MET A 66 9.90 -11.20 -3.61
N PRO A 67 10.97 -11.49 -2.85
CA PRO A 67 11.59 -12.82 -2.81
C PRO A 67 10.74 -13.83 -2.04
N ALA A 68 10.94 -15.13 -2.31
CA ALA A 68 10.14 -16.22 -1.74
C ALA A 68 10.09 -16.24 -0.21
N CYS A 69 11.19 -15.89 0.47
CA CYS A 69 11.24 -15.81 1.93
C CYS A 69 10.32 -14.72 2.51
N GLU A 70 10.26 -13.55 1.85
CA GLU A 70 9.36 -12.46 2.24
C GLU A 70 7.90 -12.82 1.93
N ILE A 71 7.64 -13.49 0.80
CA ILE A 71 6.31 -13.98 0.43
C ILE A 71 5.78 -14.93 1.52
N ALA A 72 6.56 -15.92 1.94
CA ALA A 72 6.17 -16.87 2.97
C ALA A 72 5.83 -16.17 4.30
N ARG A 73 6.63 -15.16 4.68
CA ARG A 73 6.37 -14.35 5.87
C ARG A 73 5.06 -13.57 5.78
N LEU A 74 4.78 -12.95 4.62
CA LEU A 74 3.56 -12.17 4.42
C LEU A 74 2.32 -13.05 4.30
N ALA A 75 2.44 -14.23 3.69
CA ALA A 75 1.34 -15.16 3.44
C ALA A 75 0.60 -15.58 4.72
N GLY A 76 1.31 -15.65 5.86
CA GLY A 76 0.72 -15.98 7.15
C GLY A 76 0.02 -14.82 7.87
N HIS A 77 0.08 -13.59 7.35
CA HIS A 77 -0.47 -12.44 8.06
C HIS A 77 -2.01 -12.36 7.90
N PRO A 78 -2.80 -12.23 8.98
CA PRO A 78 -4.27 -12.29 8.93
C PRO A 78 -4.92 -11.19 8.08
N TRP A 79 -4.22 -10.06 7.88
CA TRP A 79 -4.73 -8.92 7.09
C TRP A 79 -4.12 -8.82 5.69
N LEU A 80 -3.37 -9.83 5.22
CA LEU A 80 -2.75 -9.78 3.91
C LEU A 80 -3.79 -9.53 2.82
N SER A 81 -4.91 -10.27 2.83
CA SER A 81 -5.99 -10.13 1.86
C SER A 81 -6.48 -8.69 1.73
N ASP A 82 -6.57 -7.95 2.84
CA ASP A 82 -7.00 -6.56 2.88
C ASP A 82 -5.97 -5.61 2.25
N ALA A 83 -4.67 -5.79 2.56
CA ALA A 83 -3.62 -5.00 1.93
C ALA A 83 -3.54 -5.26 0.42
N LEU A 84 -3.76 -6.50 -0.02
CA LEU A 84 -3.83 -6.84 -1.44
C LEU A 84 -5.07 -6.23 -2.11
N ALA A 85 -6.21 -6.15 -1.42
CA ALA A 85 -7.41 -5.47 -1.92
C ALA A 85 -7.16 -3.96 -2.07
N LEU A 86 -6.63 -3.31 -1.02
CA LEU A 86 -6.27 -1.90 -1.03
C LEU A 86 -5.30 -1.57 -2.18
N ARG A 87 -4.28 -2.42 -2.39
CA ARG A 87 -3.33 -2.25 -3.49
C ARG A 87 -4.00 -2.32 -4.87
N ARG A 88 -4.96 -3.23 -5.06
CA ARG A 88 -5.72 -3.31 -6.32
C ARG A 88 -6.59 -2.08 -6.54
N TRP A 89 -7.15 -1.49 -5.48
CA TRP A 89 -7.87 -0.22 -5.58
C TRP A 89 -6.93 0.94 -5.95
N ASP A 90 -5.75 1.03 -5.31
CA ASP A 90 -4.70 2.02 -5.65
C ASP A 90 -4.32 1.95 -7.14
N ASP A 91 -4.10 0.76 -7.69
CA ASP A 91 -3.75 0.63 -9.11
C ASP A 91 -4.89 0.97 -10.08
N ARG A 92 -6.15 0.80 -9.66
CA ARG A 92 -7.35 1.14 -10.46
C ARG A 92 -7.75 2.61 -10.34
N ALA A 93 -7.28 3.34 -9.33
CA ALA A 93 -7.64 4.72 -9.03
C ALA A 93 -6.88 5.76 -9.90
N LYS A 94 -6.72 5.47 -11.20
CA LYS A 94 -5.92 6.27 -12.14
C LYS A 94 -6.70 6.68 -13.40
N ILE A 95 -8.02 6.81 -13.27
CA ILE A 95 -8.92 7.21 -14.36
C ILE A 95 -9.25 8.70 -14.18
N PRO A 96 -8.67 9.61 -14.99
CA PRO A 96 -8.98 11.03 -14.90
C PRO A 96 -10.47 11.31 -15.13
N GLY A 97 -11.05 12.22 -14.35
CA GLY A 97 -12.46 12.61 -14.49
C GLY A 97 -13.49 11.57 -14.05
N LYS A 98 -13.07 10.42 -13.50
CA LYS A 98 -14.01 9.44 -12.96
C LYS A 98 -14.75 10.05 -11.76
N ALA A 99 -16.08 10.06 -11.82
CA ALA A 99 -16.91 10.46 -10.70
C ALA A 99 -16.68 9.54 -9.50
N THR A 100 -16.41 10.13 -8.34
CA THR A 100 -16.27 9.46 -7.05
C THR A 100 -16.97 10.29 -5.98
N SER A 101 -17.29 9.67 -4.84
CA SER A 101 -17.66 10.43 -3.65
C SER A 101 -16.58 11.48 -3.32
N SER A 102 -17.03 12.64 -2.86
CA SER A 102 -16.16 13.70 -2.37
C SER A 102 -15.57 13.32 -1.01
N LEU A 103 -14.56 14.08 -0.54
CA LEU A 103 -14.04 13.89 0.80
C LEU A 103 -15.10 14.18 1.88
N THR A 104 -16.00 15.12 1.63
CA THR A 104 -17.10 15.50 2.53
C THR A 104 -18.04 14.33 2.79
N ASP A 105 -18.32 13.50 1.79
CA ASP A 105 -19.17 12.31 1.96
C ASP A 105 -18.57 11.30 2.95
N TRP A 106 -17.24 11.32 3.15
CA TRP A 106 -16.53 10.47 4.09
C TRP A 106 -16.28 11.13 5.45
N GLU A 107 -16.61 12.41 5.62
CA GLU A 107 -16.36 13.18 6.85
C GLU A 107 -16.92 12.50 8.11
N PRO A 108 -18.15 11.96 8.14
CA PRO A 108 -18.67 11.28 9.33
C PRO A 108 -17.80 10.08 9.77
N LEU A 109 -17.24 9.35 8.80
CA LEU A 109 -16.38 8.21 9.06
C LEU A 109 -14.98 8.67 9.52
N ILE A 110 -14.42 9.70 8.88
CA ILE A 110 -13.09 10.23 9.23
C ILE A 110 -13.13 10.80 10.65
N ARG A 111 -14.15 11.60 10.99
CA ARG A 111 -14.31 12.21 12.33
C ARG A 111 -14.45 11.19 13.45
N ARG A 112 -14.91 9.97 13.17
CA ARG A 112 -14.94 8.88 14.17
C ARG A 112 -13.54 8.52 14.70
N PHE A 113 -12.50 8.72 13.90
CA PHE A 113 -11.11 8.38 14.23
C PHE A 113 -10.21 9.62 14.38
N PHE A 114 -10.60 10.75 13.77
CA PHE A 114 -9.88 12.03 13.81
C PHE A 114 -10.84 13.14 14.24
N PRO A 115 -11.15 13.24 15.54
CA PRO A 115 -12.00 14.30 16.08
C PRO A 115 -11.32 15.67 16.01
#